data_AF-A0A7X2D6K1-F1
#
_entry.id   AF-A0A7X2D6K1-F1
#
_cell.length_a   1.000
_cell.length_b   1.000
_cell.length_c   1.000
_cell.angle_alpha   90.00
_cell.angle_beta   90.00
_cell.angle_gamma   90.00
#
_symmetry.space_group_name_H-M   'P 1'
#
loop_
_entity.id
_entity.type
_entity.pdbx_description
1 polymer ?
#
loop_
_entity_poly.entity_id
_entity_poly.type
_entity_poly.pdbx_seq_one_letter_code
_entity_poly.pdbx_strand_id
1 'polypeptide(L)'
;MTLQLSTGFVVGLVIGGVVGFIVGFLVGVISSLKKSKLTAKKSQAQKLFNSAMQEENRKGKLKLLAQILDKYPHSEWADKALEEVMKLRKES
;
A
#
# COMPACT_ATOMS: atom_id res chain seq x y z
N MET A 1 -26.84 20.30 -40.07
CA MET A 1 -26.39 21.21 -39.00
C MET A 1 -24.88 21.02 -38.86
N THR A 2 -24.11 21.82 -39.58
CA THR A 2 -22.65 21.73 -39.58
C THR A 2 -22.14 22.38 -38.30
N LEU A 3 -21.56 21.55 -37.42
CA LEU A 3 -20.81 22.03 -36.25
C LEU A 3 -19.62 22.86 -36.77
N GLN A 4 -19.82 24.17 -36.91
CA GLN A 4 -18.74 25.15 -36.90
C GLN A 4 -18.15 25.13 -35.48
N LEU A 5 -17.44 24.04 -35.15
CA LEU A 5 -16.56 23.98 -34.00
C LEU A 5 -15.50 25.05 -34.23
N SER A 6 -15.78 26.24 -33.70
CA SER A 6 -14.91 27.40 -33.77
C SER A 6 -13.49 26.95 -33.46
N THR A 7 -12.54 27.27 -34.34
CA THR A 7 -11.14 26.89 -34.21
C THR A 7 -10.59 27.23 -32.81
N GLY A 8 -11.12 28.29 -32.18
CA GLY A 8 -10.80 28.67 -30.80
C GLY A 8 -11.20 27.62 -29.74
N PHE A 9 -12.28 26.87 -29.95
CA PHE A 9 -12.68 25.78 -29.07
C PHE A 9 -11.73 24.58 -29.18
N VAL A 10 -11.31 24.22 -30.39
CA VAL A 10 -10.35 23.13 -30.61
C VAL A 10 -8.97 23.50 -30.04
N VAL A 11 -8.51 24.73 -30.26
CA VAL A 11 -7.24 25.22 -29.69
C VAL A 11 -7.31 25.29 -28.16
N GLY A 12 -8.43 25.77 -27.61
CA GLY A 12 -8.66 25.77 -26.15
C GLY A 12 -8.69 24.37 -25.55
N LEU A 13 -9.27 23.39 -26.23
CA LEU A 13 -9.31 21.99 -25.80
C LEU A 13 -7.91 21.35 -25.82
N VAL A 14 -7.10 21.64 -26.83
CA VAL A 14 -5.73 21.11 -26.94
C VAL A 14 -4.83 21.71 -25.87
N ILE A 15 -4.85 23.04 -25.69
CA ILE A 15 -4.04 23.71 -24.65
C ILE A 15 -4.50 23.31 -23.26
N GLY A 16 -5.81 23.34 -23.00
CA GLY A 16 -6.39 22.90 -21.73
C GLY A 16 -6.12 21.43 -21.42
N GLY A 17 -6.16 20.57 -22.44
CA GLY A 17 -5.83 19.15 -22.34
C GLY A 17 -4.39 18.89 -21.96
N VAL A 18 -3.43 19.59 -22.58
CA VAL A 18 -1.99 19.43 -22.29
C VAL A 18 -1.67 19.93 -20.88
N VAL A 19 -2.18 21.10 -20.49
CA VAL A 19 -1.96 21.67 -19.14
C VAL A 19 -2.61 20.79 -18.07
N GLY A 20 -3.86 20.35 -18.30
CA GLY A 20 -4.56 19.43 -17.41
C GLY A 20 -3.86 18.08 -17.26
N PHE A 21 -3.27 17.57 -18.35
CA PHE A 21 -2.51 16.32 -18.34
C PHE A 21 -1.22 16.43 -17.54
N ILE A 22 -0.46 17.53 -17.67
CA ILE A 22 0.78 17.73 -16.90
C ILE A 22 0.49 17.81 -15.40
N VAL A 23 -0.52 18.58 -15.00
CA VAL A 23 -0.90 18.72 -13.58
C VAL A 23 -1.46 17.40 -13.03
N GLY A 24 -2.35 16.75 -13.79
CA GLY A 24 -2.92 15.45 -13.42
C GLY A 24 -1.86 14.35 -13.30
N PHE A 25 -0.88 14.33 -14.20
CA PHE A 25 0.22 13.39 -14.17
C PHE A 25 1.15 13.61 -12.97
N LEU A 26 1.50 14.87 -12.64
CA LEU A 26 2.30 15.16 -11.44
C LEU A 26 1.59 14.69 -10.15
N VAL A 27 0.30 15.00 -10.00
CA VAL A 27 -0.47 14.59 -8.82
C VAL A 27 -0.62 13.06 -8.77
N GLY A 28 -0.82 12.42 -9.92
CA GLY A 28 -0.89 10.97 -10.06
C GLY A 28 0.42 10.28 -9.65
N VAL A 29 1.57 10.78 -10.11
CA VAL A 29 2.89 10.21 -9.76
C VAL A 29 3.18 10.37 -8.27
N ILE A 30 2.93 11.53 -7.67
CA ILE A 30 3.15 11.76 -6.22
C ILE A 30 2.25 10.83 -5.39
N SER A 31 0.98 10.68 -5.78
CA SER A 31 0.03 9.79 -5.10
C SER A 31 0.42 8.33 -5.25
N SER A 32 0.90 7.92 -6.44
CA SER A 32 1.37 6.57 -6.73
C SER A 32 2.64 6.24 -5.94
N LEU A 33 3.56 7.19 -5.78
CA LEU A 33 4.79 7.03 -4.99
C LEU A 33 4.48 6.81 -3.50
N LYS A 34 3.49 7.55 -2.96
CA LYS A 34 3.01 7.38 -1.58
C LYS A 34 2.30 6.03 -1.40
N LYS A 35 1.50 5.60 -2.38
CA LYS A 35 0.86 4.27 -2.40
C LYS A 35 1.89 3.15 -2.47
N SER A 36 2.89 3.27 -3.34
CA SER A 36 3.98 2.30 -3.52
C SER A 36 4.81 2.12 -2.24
N LYS A 37 5.10 3.22 -1.53
CA LYS A 37 5.81 3.15 -0.23
C LYS A 37 4.97 2.44 0.84
N LEU A 38 3.65 2.64 0.83
CA LEU A 38 2.72 2.02 1.77
C LEU A 38 2.54 0.52 1.47
N THR A 39 2.43 0.15 0.19
CA THR A 39 2.35 -1.25 -0.24
C THR A 39 3.68 -1.98 -0.03
N ALA A 40 4.83 -1.31 -0.19
CA ALA A 40 6.14 -1.89 0.12
C ALA A 40 6.28 -2.23 1.61
N LYS A 41 5.84 -1.33 2.52
CA LYS A 41 5.80 -1.63 3.96
C LYS A 41 4.84 -2.79 4.28
N LYS A 42 3.65 -2.81 3.66
CA LYS A 42 2.70 -3.92 3.82
C LYS A 42 3.27 -5.25 3.30
N SER A 43 4.03 -5.22 2.21
CA SER A 43 4.71 -6.39 1.64
C SER A 43 5.86 -6.89 2.53
N GLN A 44 6.61 -6.00 3.17
CA GLN A 44 7.65 -6.40 4.13
C GLN A 44 7.06 -7.02 5.40
N ALA A 45 5.99 -6.44 5.96
CA ALA A 45 5.28 -7.01 7.11
C ALA A 45 4.69 -8.39 6.78
N GLN A 46 4.14 -8.56 5.57
CA GLN A 46 3.67 -9.84 5.06
C GLN A 46 4.78 -10.88 4.94
N LYS A 47 5.95 -10.51 4.41
CA LYS A 47 7.10 -11.43 4.31
C LYS A 47 7.59 -11.87 5.69
N LEU A 48 7.71 -10.93 6.63
CA LEU A 48 8.07 -11.24 8.02
C LEU A 48 7.06 -12.16 8.69
N PHE A 49 5.75 -11.93 8.48
CA PHE A 49 4.70 -12.79 9.01
C PHE A 49 4.75 -14.19 8.41
N ASN A 50 5.00 -14.30 7.10
CA ASN A 50 5.13 -15.59 6.43
C ASN A 50 6.37 -16.37 6.91
N SER A 51 7.48 -15.67 7.17
CA SER A 51 8.65 -16.27 7.83
C SER A 51 8.32 -16.76 9.23
N ALA A 52 7.57 -15.98 10.02
CA ALA A 52 7.12 -16.39 11.34
C ALA A 52 6.23 -17.65 11.31
N MET A 53 5.44 -17.82 10.24
CA MET A 53 4.60 -19.01 10.04
C MET A 53 5.35 -20.25 9.58
N GLN A 54 6.45 -20.09 8.86
CA GLN A 54 7.34 -21.20 8.48
C GLN A 54 8.25 -21.63 9.62
N GLU A 55 8.39 -20.81 10.66
CA GLU A 55 9.21 -21.13 11.82
C GLU A 55 8.52 -22.20 12.69
N GLU A 56 9.02 -23.44 12.64
CA GLU A 56 8.50 -24.57 13.42
C GLU A 56 8.68 -24.38 14.95
N ASN A 57 9.68 -23.57 15.33
CA ASN A 57 9.97 -23.26 16.72
C ASN A 57 9.00 -22.21 17.29
N ARG A 58 8.17 -22.60 18.26
CA ARG A 58 7.23 -21.73 18.99
C ARG A 58 7.87 -20.43 19.51
N LYS A 59 9.08 -20.52 20.08
CA LYS A 59 9.84 -19.34 20.57
C LYS A 59 10.31 -18.43 19.44
N GLY A 60 10.76 -19.00 18.31
CA GLY A 60 11.17 -18.25 17.12
C GLY A 60 9.99 -17.52 16.48
N LYS A 61 8.85 -18.22 16.32
CA LYS A 61 7.59 -17.66 15.84
C LYS A 61 7.15 -16.47 16.70
N LEU A 62 7.09 -16.62 18.03
CA LEU A 62 6.73 -15.53 18.95
C LEU A 62 7.66 -14.32 18.83
N LYS A 63 8.98 -14.54 18.68
CA LYS A 63 9.96 -13.46 18.52
C LYS A 63 9.75 -12.68 17.22
N LEU A 64 9.46 -13.37 16.12
CA LEU A 64 9.17 -12.74 14.83
C LEU A 64 7.83 -11.99 14.85
N LEU A 65 6.80 -12.56 15.47
CA LEU A 65 5.49 -11.91 15.65
C LEU A 65 5.59 -10.64 16.52
N ALA A 66 6.37 -10.68 17.61
CA ALA A 66 6.65 -9.49 18.43
C ALA A 66 7.39 -8.40 17.63
N GLN A 67 8.33 -8.80 16.76
CA GLN A 67 9.05 -7.86 15.90
C GLN A 67 8.15 -7.19 14.86
N ILE A 68 7.10 -7.88 14.39
CA ILE A 68 6.08 -7.30 13.50
C ILE A 68 5.25 -6.26 14.27
N LEU A 69 4.87 -6.56 15.52
CA LEU A 69 4.11 -5.64 16.37
C LEU A 69 4.89 -4.35 16.65
N ASP A 70 6.20 -4.47 16.90
CA ASP A 70 7.09 -3.34 17.18
C ASP A 70 7.34 -2.47 15.93
N LYS A 71 7.65 -3.10 14.78
CA LYS A 71 7.96 -2.35 13.53
C LYS A 71 6.72 -1.86 12.78
N TYR A 72 5.58 -2.52 12.94
CA TYR A 72 4.35 -2.25 12.18
C TYR A 72 3.10 -2.19 13.08
N PRO A 73 3.08 -1.34 14.12
CA PRO A 73 2.03 -1.34 15.15
C PRO A 73 0.62 -0.99 14.62
N HIS A 74 0.52 -0.29 13.49
CA HIS A 74 -0.75 0.11 12.86
C HIS A 74 -1.02 -0.64 11.55
N SER A 75 -0.50 -1.86 11.42
CA SER A 75 -0.73 -2.71 10.25
C SER A 75 -1.68 -3.85 10.60
N GLU A 76 -2.52 -4.28 9.66
CA GLU A 76 -3.33 -5.50 9.80
C GLU A 76 -2.48 -6.75 10.16
N TRP A 77 -1.18 -6.73 9.85
CA TRP A 77 -0.25 -7.79 10.23
C TRP A 77 0.08 -7.81 11.73
N ALA A 78 0.02 -6.66 12.42
CA ALA A 78 0.17 -6.59 13.86
C ALA A 78 -1.01 -7.24 14.58
N ASP A 79 -2.25 -6.95 14.14
CA ASP A 79 -3.46 -7.59 14.69
C ASP A 79 -3.43 -9.10 14.49
N LYS A 80 -3.10 -9.56 13.27
CA LYS A 80 -2.95 -11.00 12.97
C LYS A 80 -1.83 -11.65 13.79
N ALA A 81 -0.70 -10.97 13.97
CA ALA A 81 0.39 -11.48 14.79
C ALA A 81 -0.02 -11.66 16.25
N LEU A 82 -0.78 -10.72 16.78
CA LEU A 82 -1.28 -10.75 18.15
C LEU A 82 -2.33 -11.85 18.35
N GLU A 83 -3.20 -12.06 17.37
CA GLU A 83 -4.17 -13.15 17.35
C GLU A 83 -3.49 -14.53 17.37
N GLU A 84 -2.44 -14.71 16.56
CA GLU A 84 -1.66 -15.95 16.51
C GLU A 84 -0.91 -16.24 17.82
N VAL A 85 -0.37 -15.20 18.46
CA VAL A 85 0.23 -15.30 19.81
C VAL A 85 -0.82 -15.75 20.82
N MET A 86 -2.05 -15.22 20.74
CA MET A 86 -3.14 -15.61 21.64
C MET A 86 -3.62 -17.05 21.40
N LYS A 87 -3.73 -17.49 20.14
CA LYS A 87 -4.07 -18.89 19.81
C LYS A 87 -3.04 -19.86 20.36
N LEU A 88 -1.75 -19.58 20.12
CA LEU A 88 -0.65 -20.38 20.68
C LEU A 88 -0.69 -20.46 22.20
N ARG A 89 -1.15 -19.39 22.89
CA ARG A 89 -1.32 -19.40 24.34
C ARG A 89 -2.54 -20.21 24.80
N LYS A 90 -3.63 -20.23 24.02
CA LYS A 90 -4.88 -20.96 24.34
C LYS A 90 -4.82 -22.45 24.02
N GLU A 91 -4.06 -22.84 23.00
CA GLU A 91 -3.77 -24.25 22.66
C GLU A 91 -2.66 -24.87 23.52
N SER A 92 -2.08 -24.10 24.45
CA SER A 92 -1.06 -24.57 25.39
C SER A 92 -1.62 -24.74 26.78
#